data_AF-A0A954RWK1-F1
#
_entry.id   AF-A0A954RWK1-F1
#
_cell.length_a   1.000
_cell.length_b   1.000
_cell.length_c   1.000
_cell.angle_alpha   90.00
_cell.angle_beta   90.00
_cell.angle_gamma   90.00
#
_symmetry.space_group_name_H-M   'P 1'
#
loop_
_entity.id
_entity.type
_entity.pdbx_description
1 polymer ?
#
loop_
_entity_poly.entity_id
_entity_poly.type
_entity_poly.pdbx_seq_one_letter_code
_entity_poly.pdbx_strand_id
1 'polypeptide(L)'
;MRIVTLGGGTVGESIAALLCAEGHSVIVVDEDPARTQRIYDELDVQVITGSASLSSVVFQAVGFGADICLAVTGVDEVNILAASMAKKMGVHRSIARVYGSVFHDLSTFDYQHHFGIDRLLSLEHLTANEFARNIRSPNSIVVEHFSRGHLEVKEVRVSEHFGKRGVELKDLQLPKSVRIGSIKREDRMWIATANDRLEVGDRVTLIGDTKTVEEVADNLERDRHKKQKQGVVIAGGGETGYHLARALDEDRFKVVILEDSEQRCEFLAKKLPNADVVHADATLRHRLEEERVGKADVFVACTGDD
;
A
#
# COMPACT_ATOMS: atom_id res chain seq x y z
N MET A 1 -3.87 19.81 -16.34
CA MET A 1 -3.93 18.68 -17.28
C MET A 1 -5.38 18.38 -17.59
N ARG A 2 -5.66 17.70 -18.71
CA ARG A 2 -6.97 17.14 -19.04
C ARG A 2 -6.97 15.64 -18.70
N ILE A 3 -7.79 15.26 -17.74
CA ILE A 3 -7.80 13.90 -17.17
C ILE A 3 -9.19 13.30 -17.36
N VAL A 4 -9.25 12.05 -17.79
CA VAL A 4 -10.48 11.31 -17.99
C VAL A 4 -10.54 10.16 -16.99
N THR A 5 -11.64 10.07 -16.25
CA THR A 5 -11.93 8.96 -15.34
C THR A 5 -13.12 8.18 -15.89
N LEU A 6 -12.88 6.91 -16.24
CA LEU A 6 -13.90 5.98 -16.73
C LEU A 6 -14.36 5.09 -15.58
N GLY A 7 -15.56 5.35 -15.09
CA GLY A 7 -16.13 4.82 -13.86
C GLY A 7 -16.23 5.93 -12.80
N GLY A 8 -17.46 6.27 -12.41
CA GLY A 8 -17.77 7.28 -11.40
C GLY A 8 -18.09 6.69 -10.02
N GLY A 9 -17.80 5.40 -9.78
CA GLY A 9 -17.98 4.80 -8.45
C GLY A 9 -17.05 5.40 -7.40
N THR A 10 -17.03 4.84 -6.18
CA THR A 10 -16.29 5.39 -5.02
C THR A 10 -14.87 5.83 -5.35
N VAL A 11 -14.11 4.99 -6.06
CA VAL A 11 -12.71 5.29 -6.44
C VAL A 11 -12.64 6.39 -7.48
N GLY A 12 -13.43 6.29 -8.55
CA GLY A 12 -13.37 7.24 -9.65
C GLY A 12 -13.82 8.64 -9.26
N GLU A 13 -14.85 8.73 -8.43
CA GLU A 13 -15.31 9.98 -7.85
C GLU A 13 -14.26 10.59 -6.91
N SER A 14 -13.68 9.79 -6.01
CA SER A 14 -12.63 10.30 -5.08
C SER A 14 -11.43 10.85 -5.84
N ILE A 15 -11.00 10.16 -6.90
CA ILE A 15 -9.94 10.63 -7.80
C ILE A 15 -10.36 11.92 -8.50
N ALA A 16 -11.58 11.99 -9.02
CA ALA A 16 -12.08 13.17 -9.73
C ALA A 16 -12.14 14.40 -8.81
N ALA A 17 -12.65 14.23 -7.58
CA ALA A 17 -12.72 15.28 -6.58
C ALA A 17 -11.33 15.82 -6.22
N LEU A 18 -10.36 14.93 -5.98
CA LEU A 18 -8.98 15.31 -5.65
C LEU A 18 -8.31 16.09 -6.80
N LEU A 19 -8.39 15.57 -8.02
CA LEU A 19 -7.73 16.19 -9.17
C LEU A 19 -8.39 17.51 -9.57
N CYS A 20 -9.72 17.61 -9.42
CA CYS A 20 -10.46 18.86 -9.59
C CYS A 20 -9.99 19.91 -8.58
N ALA A 21 -9.85 19.53 -7.29
CA ALA A 21 -9.35 20.42 -6.24
C ALA A 21 -7.91 20.89 -6.49
N GLU A 22 -7.07 20.09 -7.16
CA GLU A 22 -5.72 20.47 -7.62
C GLU A 22 -5.72 21.32 -8.91
N GLY A 23 -6.89 21.71 -9.42
CA GLY A 23 -7.03 22.60 -10.57
C GLY A 23 -6.84 21.91 -11.93
N HIS A 24 -7.09 20.60 -12.02
CA HIS A 24 -7.10 19.87 -13.28
C HIS A 24 -8.49 19.86 -13.92
N SER A 25 -8.52 19.81 -15.26
CA SER A 25 -9.78 19.63 -16.00
C SER A 25 -10.09 18.14 -16.02
N VAL A 26 -11.15 17.74 -15.31
CA VAL A 26 -11.54 16.34 -15.13
C VAL A 26 -12.83 16.05 -15.89
N ILE A 27 -12.86 14.92 -16.58
CA ILE A 27 -14.03 14.37 -17.24
C ILE A 27 -14.34 13.02 -16.58
N VAL A 28 -15.56 12.83 -16.10
CA VAL A 28 -16.02 11.57 -15.50
C VAL A 28 -17.02 10.89 -16.44
N VAL A 29 -16.84 9.60 -16.67
CA VAL A 29 -17.76 8.75 -17.44
C VAL A 29 -18.35 7.70 -16.51
N ASP A 30 -19.66 7.54 -16.46
CA ASP A 30 -20.30 6.41 -15.79
C ASP A 30 -21.61 6.05 -16.52
N GLU A 31 -22.02 4.78 -16.45
CA GLU A 31 -23.24 4.31 -17.10
C GLU A 31 -24.51 4.59 -16.28
N ASP A 32 -24.38 4.82 -14.98
CA ASP A 32 -25.48 5.14 -14.07
C ASP A 32 -25.86 6.64 -14.14
N PRO A 33 -27.07 6.97 -14.62
CA PRO A 33 -27.55 8.34 -14.69
C PRO A 33 -27.64 9.02 -13.32
N ALA A 34 -28.00 8.29 -12.26
CA ALA A 34 -28.13 8.87 -10.92
C ALA A 34 -26.75 9.26 -10.37
N ARG A 35 -25.75 8.42 -10.61
CA ARG A 35 -24.37 8.69 -10.20
C ARG A 35 -23.76 9.86 -10.97
N THR A 36 -23.95 9.87 -12.30
CA THR A 36 -23.47 10.96 -13.14
C THR A 36 -24.09 12.30 -12.77
N GLN A 37 -25.40 12.33 -12.49
CA GLN A 37 -26.07 13.53 -12.01
C GLN A 37 -25.50 14.04 -10.70
N ARG A 38 -25.31 13.15 -9.71
CA ARG A 38 -24.75 13.53 -8.42
C ARG A 38 -23.34 14.12 -8.54
N ILE A 39 -22.47 13.46 -9.33
CA ILE A 39 -21.10 13.94 -9.58
C ILE A 39 -21.11 15.33 -10.24
N TYR A 40 -22.02 15.55 -11.19
CA TYR A 40 -22.19 16.84 -11.86
C TYR A 40 -22.64 17.94 -10.90
N ASP A 41 -23.52 17.61 -9.94
CA ASP A 41 -24.04 18.56 -8.98
C ASP A 41 -23.03 18.89 -7.85
N GLU A 42 -22.16 17.95 -7.50
CA GLU A 42 -21.23 18.06 -6.36
C GLU A 42 -19.82 18.51 -6.75
N LEU A 43 -19.35 18.21 -7.97
CA LEU A 43 -17.98 18.47 -8.41
C LEU A 43 -17.94 19.36 -9.66
N ASP A 44 -16.95 20.26 -9.75
CA ASP A 44 -16.69 21.08 -10.94
C ASP A 44 -15.95 20.26 -12.02
N VAL A 45 -16.67 19.29 -12.60
CA VAL A 45 -16.16 18.35 -13.61
C VAL A 45 -17.13 18.22 -14.77
N GLN A 46 -16.62 17.83 -15.94
CA GLN A 46 -17.50 17.43 -17.03
C GLN A 46 -17.95 15.98 -16.82
N VAL A 47 -19.23 15.69 -17.05
CA VAL A 47 -19.77 14.33 -16.91
C VAL A 47 -20.34 13.84 -18.23
N ILE A 48 -20.10 12.56 -18.55
CA ILE A 48 -20.66 11.86 -19.70
C ILE A 48 -21.34 10.58 -19.20
N THR A 49 -22.64 10.46 -19.45
CA THR A 49 -23.37 9.23 -19.13
C THR A 49 -23.24 8.22 -20.28
N GLY A 50 -22.65 7.06 -20.00
CA GLY A 50 -22.46 5.98 -20.97
C GLY A 50 -21.47 4.92 -20.52
N SER A 51 -21.51 3.75 -21.17
CA SER A 51 -20.60 2.66 -20.82
C SER A 51 -19.18 2.91 -21.34
N ALA A 52 -18.19 2.75 -20.47
CA ALA A 52 -16.77 2.84 -20.83
C ALA A 52 -16.30 1.73 -21.80
N SER A 53 -17.12 0.70 -22.02
CA SER A 53 -16.89 -0.34 -23.02
C SER A 53 -17.13 0.11 -24.46
N LEU A 54 -17.81 1.25 -24.66
CA LEU A 54 -18.17 1.77 -25.97
C LEU A 54 -17.13 2.76 -26.48
N SER A 55 -16.59 2.49 -27.68
CA SER A 55 -15.60 3.35 -28.32
C SER A 55 -16.11 4.77 -28.57
N SER A 56 -17.40 4.95 -28.87
CA SER A 56 -18.02 6.27 -29.06
C SER A 56 -17.98 7.11 -27.78
N VAL A 57 -18.26 6.48 -26.63
CA VAL A 57 -18.25 7.14 -25.31
C VAL A 57 -16.82 7.49 -24.91
N VAL A 58 -15.89 6.54 -25.04
CA VAL A 58 -14.47 6.78 -24.74
C VAL A 58 -13.92 7.89 -25.64
N PHE A 59 -14.23 7.87 -26.94
CA PHE A 59 -13.81 8.91 -27.89
C PHE A 59 -14.37 10.28 -27.52
N GLN A 60 -15.65 10.37 -27.12
CA GLN A 60 -16.26 11.61 -26.67
C GLN A 60 -15.54 12.17 -25.42
N ALA A 61 -15.15 11.30 -24.49
CA ALA A 61 -14.48 11.69 -23.24
C ALA A 61 -13.04 12.14 -23.48
N VAL A 62 -12.23 11.31 -24.14
CA VAL A 62 -10.80 11.60 -24.37
C VAL A 62 -10.60 12.69 -25.42
N GLY A 63 -11.45 12.71 -26.45
CA GLY A 63 -11.33 13.59 -27.61
C GLY A 63 -9.91 13.64 -28.17
N PHE A 64 -9.52 14.81 -28.64
CA PHE A 64 -8.12 15.11 -28.96
C PHE A 64 -7.44 15.74 -27.75
N GLY A 65 -6.39 15.10 -27.22
CA GLY A 65 -5.49 15.71 -26.23
C GLY A 65 -5.83 15.51 -24.76
N ALA A 66 -6.47 14.40 -24.36
CA ALA A 66 -6.44 14.00 -22.96
C ALA A 66 -5.02 13.53 -22.57
N ASP A 67 -4.52 14.02 -21.44
CA ASP A 67 -3.20 13.71 -20.91
C ASP A 67 -3.19 12.33 -20.25
N ILE A 68 -4.23 12.04 -19.47
CA ILE A 68 -4.34 10.82 -18.68
C ILE A 68 -5.76 10.26 -18.81
N CYS A 69 -5.87 8.94 -18.98
CA CYS A 69 -7.12 8.21 -18.87
C CYS A 69 -6.99 7.12 -17.80
N LEU A 70 -7.91 7.14 -16.83
CA LEU A 70 -8.00 6.22 -15.71
C LEU A 70 -9.26 5.37 -15.87
N ALA A 71 -9.12 4.09 -16.17
CA ALA A 71 -10.24 3.16 -16.24
C ALA A 71 -10.39 2.43 -14.91
N VAL A 72 -11.41 2.82 -14.14
CA VAL A 72 -11.62 2.45 -12.72
C VAL A 72 -13.07 2.04 -12.45
N THR A 73 -13.72 1.45 -13.45
CA THR A 73 -15.03 0.79 -13.28
C THR A 73 -14.90 -0.43 -12.37
N GLY A 74 -16.04 -1.00 -11.97
CA GLY A 74 -16.08 -2.24 -11.19
C GLY A 74 -15.78 -3.51 -11.98
N VAL A 75 -15.47 -3.42 -13.28
CA VAL A 75 -15.28 -4.58 -14.17
C VAL A 75 -13.91 -4.51 -14.85
N ASP A 76 -13.06 -5.51 -14.58
CA ASP A 76 -11.67 -5.56 -15.06
C ASP A 76 -11.59 -5.56 -16.59
N GLU A 77 -12.45 -6.34 -17.25
CA GLU A 77 -12.50 -6.45 -18.71
C GLU A 77 -12.84 -5.10 -19.37
N VAL A 78 -13.76 -4.35 -18.76
CA VAL A 78 -14.12 -3.00 -19.22
C VAL A 78 -12.93 -2.06 -19.02
N ASN A 79 -12.23 -2.15 -17.90
CA ASN A 79 -11.08 -1.28 -17.62
C ASN A 79 -9.94 -1.49 -18.61
N ILE A 80 -9.60 -2.76 -18.89
CA ILE A 80 -8.56 -3.12 -19.87
C ILE A 80 -8.95 -2.64 -21.27
N LEU A 81 -10.17 -2.94 -21.71
CA LEU A 81 -10.67 -2.54 -23.02
C LEU A 81 -10.68 -1.01 -23.16
N ALA A 82 -11.20 -0.29 -22.18
CA ALA A 82 -11.34 1.15 -22.20
C ALA A 82 -9.98 1.88 -22.20
N ALA A 83 -9.04 1.45 -21.35
CA ALA A 83 -7.69 2.01 -21.32
C ALA A 83 -6.91 1.73 -22.62
N SER A 84 -7.13 0.55 -23.23
CA SER A 84 -6.56 0.22 -24.54
C SER A 84 -7.11 1.14 -25.64
N MET A 85 -8.43 1.31 -25.71
CA MET A 85 -9.09 2.22 -26.66
C MET A 85 -8.59 3.65 -26.50
N ALA A 86 -8.56 4.15 -25.26
CA ALA A 86 -8.06 5.49 -24.94
C ALA A 86 -6.61 5.68 -25.43
N LYS A 87 -5.72 4.69 -25.21
CA LYS A 87 -4.35 4.76 -25.72
C LYS A 87 -4.31 4.86 -27.25
N LYS A 88 -5.08 4.03 -27.94
CA LYS A 88 -5.14 4.03 -29.42
C LYS A 88 -5.78 5.31 -29.99
N MET A 89 -6.61 5.99 -29.21
CA MET A 89 -7.19 7.29 -29.53
C MET A 89 -6.24 8.47 -29.26
N GLY A 90 -5.04 8.22 -28.75
CA GLY A 90 -3.98 9.23 -28.63
C GLY A 90 -3.79 9.81 -27.22
N VAL A 91 -4.39 9.22 -26.19
CA VAL A 91 -4.11 9.62 -24.80
C VAL A 91 -2.64 9.37 -24.46
N HIS A 92 -2.00 10.34 -23.81
CA HIS A 92 -0.58 10.23 -23.46
C HIS A 92 -0.31 9.07 -22.48
N ARG A 93 -1.11 8.95 -21.41
CA ARG A 93 -1.05 7.82 -20.46
C ARG A 93 -2.41 7.17 -20.22
N SER A 94 -2.50 5.85 -20.40
CA SER A 94 -3.67 5.07 -20.01
C SER A 94 -3.37 4.12 -18.86
N ILE A 95 -4.26 4.09 -17.87
CA ILE A 95 -4.14 3.28 -16.67
C ILE A 95 -5.44 2.50 -16.50
N ALA A 96 -5.35 1.20 -16.23
CA ALA A 96 -6.51 0.36 -15.94
C ALA A 96 -6.39 -0.24 -14.53
N ARG A 97 -7.47 -0.12 -13.76
CA ARG A 97 -7.64 -0.87 -12.51
C ARG A 97 -7.99 -2.31 -12.85
N VAL A 98 -7.30 -3.25 -12.20
CA VAL A 98 -7.60 -4.68 -12.25
C VAL A 98 -7.63 -5.28 -10.85
N TYR A 99 -8.60 -6.13 -10.56
CA TYR A 99 -8.71 -6.88 -9.31
C TYR A 99 -8.04 -8.26 -9.45
N GLY A 100 -8.27 -8.95 -10.57
CA GLY A 100 -7.79 -10.32 -10.77
C GLY A 100 -6.27 -10.43 -10.82
N SER A 101 -5.66 -11.21 -9.92
CA SER A 101 -4.22 -11.51 -9.94
C SER A 101 -3.72 -12.11 -11.27
N VAL A 102 -4.60 -12.74 -12.06
CA VAL A 102 -4.28 -13.27 -13.41
C VAL A 102 -3.80 -12.18 -14.36
N PHE A 103 -4.29 -10.94 -14.23
CA PHE A 103 -3.89 -9.84 -15.11
C PHE A 103 -2.46 -9.37 -14.89
N HIS A 104 -1.87 -9.73 -13.75
CA HIS A 104 -0.47 -9.48 -13.42
C HIS A 104 0.45 -10.69 -13.67
N ASP A 105 -0.11 -11.85 -14.05
CA ASP A 105 0.66 -13.07 -14.28
C ASP A 105 1.21 -13.16 -15.71
N LEU A 106 2.47 -12.76 -15.86
CA LEU A 106 3.18 -12.80 -17.15
C LEU A 106 3.53 -14.22 -17.62
N SER A 107 3.33 -15.27 -16.81
CA SER A 107 3.67 -16.65 -17.20
C SER A 107 2.71 -17.23 -18.24
N THR A 108 1.50 -16.68 -18.33
CA THR A 108 0.47 -17.12 -19.28
C THR A 108 0.27 -16.10 -20.39
N PHE A 109 -0.02 -14.84 -20.04
CA PHE A 109 -0.31 -13.79 -21.01
C PHE A 109 0.01 -12.39 -20.47
N ASP A 110 0.75 -11.60 -21.25
CA ASP A 110 1.04 -10.20 -20.91
C ASP A 110 -0.09 -9.29 -21.41
N TYR A 111 -1.12 -9.12 -20.57
CA TYR A 111 -2.26 -8.24 -20.84
C TYR A 111 -1.82 -6.79 -21.09
N GLN A 112 -0.92 -6.26 -20.27
CA GLN A 112 -0.50 -4.86 -20.35
C GLN A 112 0.15 -4.56 -21.70
N HIS A 113 1.09 -5.40 -22.14
CA HIS A 113 1.76 -5.24 -23.42
C HIS A 113 0.81 -5.47 -24.60
N HIS A 114 0.02 -6.55 -24.56
CA HIS A 114 -0.89 -6.90 -25.65
C HIS A 114 -1.92 -5.79 -25.92
N PHE A 115 -2.53 -5.25 -24.88
CA PHE A 115 -3.52 -4.18 -24.98
C PHE A 115 -2.90 -2.77 -25.08
N GLY A 116 -1.57 -2.66 -25.00
CA GLY A 116 -0.86 -1.39 -25.11
C GLY A 116 -1.22 -0.40 -24.00
N ILE A 117 -1.49 -0.88 -22.80
CA ILE A 117 -1.85 -0.04 -21.64
C ILE A 117 -0.56 0.38 -20.94
N ASP A 118 -0.44 1.65 -20.52
CA ASP A 118 0.80 2.09 -19.87
C ASP A 118 0.99 1.44 -18.50
N ARG A 119 -0.09 1.31 -17.71
CA ARG A 119 -0.07 0.65 -16.40
C ARG A 119 -1.37 -0.10 -16.07
N LEU A 120 -1.22 -1.33 -15.59
CA LEU A 120 -2.24 -2.03 -14.81
C LEU A 120 -2.02 -1.78 -13.31
N LEU A 121 -3.08 -1.47 -12.58
CA LEU A 121 -3.03 -1.21 -11.13
C LEU A 121 -4.03 -2.10 -10.39
N SER A 122 -3.55 -2.81 -9.37
CA SER A 122 -4.41 -3.44 -8.36
C SER A 122 -4.40 -2.60 -7.10
N LEU A 123 -5.57 -2.17 -6.65
CA LEU A 123 -5.70 -1.40 -5.40
C LEU A 123 -5.40 -2.29 -4.20
N GLU A 124 -5.80 -3.54 -4.27
CA GLU A 124 -5.60 -4.56 -3.24
C GLU A 124 -4.11 -4.82 -3.03
N HIS A 125 -3.33 -4.87 -4.12
CA HIS A 125 -1.87 -4.95 -4.05
C HIS A 125 -1.24 -3.69 -3.43
N LEU A 126 -1.71 -2.50 -3.79
CA LEU A 126 -1.21 -1.24 -3.22
C LEU A 126 -1.51 -1.13 -1.72
N THR A 127 -2.74 -1.45 -1.31
CA THR A 127 -3.16 -1.50 0.09
C THR A 127 -2.35 -2.52 0.88
N ALA A 128 -2.16 -3.72 0.33
CA ALA A 128 -1.34 -4.75 0.95
C ALA A 128 0.12 -4.32 1.17
N ASN A 129 0.72 -3.62 0.19
CA ASN A 129 2.07 -3.08 0.35
C ASN A 129 2.14 -2.05 1.46
N GLU A 130 1.11 -1.23 1.63
CA GLU A 130 1.06 -0.24 2.70
C GLU A 130 0.87 -0.89 4.07
N PHE A 131 0.04 -1.92 4.19
CA PHE A 131 -0.04 -2.74 5.40
C PHE A 131 1.31 -3.40 5.72
N ALA A 132 1.95 -4.02 4.73
CA ALA A 132 3.26 -4.66 4.92
C ALA A 132 4.32 -3.64 5.38
N ARG A 133 4.30 -2.41 4.85
CA ARG A 133 5.19 -1.32 5.24
C ARG A 133 5.00 -0.96 6.73
N ASN A 134 3.75 -0.79 7.15
CA ASN A 134 3.41 -0.49 8.55
C ASN A 134 3.80 -1.63 9.50
N ILE A 135 3.64 -2.88 9.08
CA ILE A 135 4.04 -4.06 9.86
C ILE A 135 5.55 -4.20 9.96
N ARG A 136 6.29 -3.87 8.88
CA ARG A 136 7.76 -3.93 8.87
C ARG A 136 8.39 -2.91 9.81
N SER A 137 7.84 -1.71 9.85
CA SER A 137 8.42 -0.63 10.64
C SER A 137 7.32 0.11 11.40
N PRO A 138 6.76 -0.50 12.47
CA PRO A 138 5.81 0.19 13.33
C PRO A 138 6.46 1.45 13.90
N ASN A 139 5.75 2.59 13.83
CA ASN A 139 6.22 3.93 14.22
C ASN A 139 7.30 4.58 13.32
N SER A 140 7.56 4.04 12.13
CA SER A 140 8.34 4.77 11.12
C SER A 140 7.47 5.81 10.39
N ILE A 141 8.03 7.00 10.15
CA ILE A 141 7.44 8.00 9.26
C ILE A 141 8.30 7.98 8.00
N VAL A 142 7.89 7.20 7.00
CA VAL A 142 8.53 7.29 5.69
C VAL A 142 8.14 8.64 5.10
N VAL A 143 9.09 9.58 5.06
CA VAL A 143 8.85 10.90 4.46
C VAL A 143 8.96 10.77 2.95
N GLU A 144 7.93 10.13 2.37
CA GLU A 144 7.79 9.79 0.95
C GLU A 144 7.91 11.03 0.05
N HIS A 145 7.72 12.22 0.62
CA HIS A 145 7.65 13.51 -0.07
C HIS A 145 8.98 14.14 -0.50
N PHE A 146 10.15 13.73 0.00
CA PHE A 146 11.41 14.45 -0.33
C PHE A 146 12.30 13.79 -1.38
N SER A 147 12.20 12.47 -1.62
CA SER A 147 13.18 11.80 -2.50
C SER A 147 12.73 10.45 -3.10
N ARG A 148 11.47 10.29 -3.50
CA ARG A 148 10.98 9.05 -4.17
C ARG A 148 11.27 7.76 -3.37
N GLY A 149 11.16 7.82 -2.04
CA GLY A 149 11.38 6.67 -1.15
C GLY A 149 12.84 6.35 -0.81
N HIS A 150 13.81 7.21 -1.15
CA HIS A 150 15.22 7.00 -0.76
C HIS A 150 15.55 7.49 0.65
N LEU A 151 14.69 8.28 1.30
CA LEU A 151 14.92 8.85 2.62
C LEU A 151 13.82 8.38 3.58
N GLU A 152 14.22 7.85 4.74
CA GLU A 152 13.34 7.39 5.81
C GLU A 152 13.62 8.17 7.10
N VAL A 153 12.54 8.45 7.85
CA VAL A 153 12.62 8.98 9.21
C VAL A 153 12.00 7.96 10.15
N LYS A 154 12.76 7.47 11.13
CA LYS A 154 12.30 6.41 12.05
C LYS A 154 12.58 6.78 13.48
N GLU A 155 11.55 6.79 14.33
CA GLU A 155 11.73 6.88 15.78
C GLU A 155 12.02 5.48 16.34
N VAL A 156 13.11 5.35 17.11
CA VAL A 156 13.53 4.09 17.72
C VAL A 156 13.83 4.28 19.19
N ARG A 157 13.61 3.26 20.01
CA ARG A 157 13.92 3.30 21.44
C ARG A 157 15.29 2.68 21.71
N VAL A 158 16.15 3.39 22.43
CA VAL A 158 17.47 2.88 22.83
C VAL A 158 17.29 1.77 23.86
N SER A 159 17.72 0.55 23.52
CA SER A 159 17.59 -0.62 24.37
C SER A 159 18.61 -0.63 25.52
N GLU A 160 18.32 -1.42 26.55
CA GLU A 160 19.27 -1.67 27.63
C GLU A 160 20.55 -2.38 27.14
N HIS A 161 20.49 -3.13 26.05
CA HIS A 161 21.64 -3.86 25.53
C HIS A 161 22.45 -3.07 24.50
N PHE A 162 22.14 -1.78 24.30
CA PHE A 162 22.95 -0.90 23.49
C PHE A 162 24.37 -0.78 24.08
N GLY A 163 25.35 -1.33 23.37
CA GLY A 163 26.72 -1.49 23.88
C GLY A 163 27.57 -0.21 23.94
N LYS A 164 27.08 0.93 23.41
CA LYS A 164 27.80 2.21 23.37
C LYS A 164 27.17 3.26 24.30
N ARG A 165 26.80 2.87 25.52
CA ARG A 165 26.26 3.80 26.53
C ARG A 165 27.28 4.91 26.84
N GLY A 166 26.79 6.16 26.95
CA GLY A 166 27.61 7.31 27.33
C GLY A 166 28.61 7.78 26.27
N VAL A 167 28.57 7.20 25.07
CA VAL A 167 29.37 7.66 23.92
C VAL A 167 28.68 8.85 23.27
N GLU A 168 29.45 9.88 22.94
CA GLU A 168 28.93 11.05 22.23
C GLU A 168 28.54 10.69 20.80
N LEU A 169 27.51 11.33 20.24
CA LEU A 169 27.00 10.98 18.92
C LEU A 169 28.07 11.01 17.82
N LYS A 170 29.04 11.91 17.92
CA LYS A 170 30.18 12.00 17.00
C LYS A 170 31.07 10.75 16.99
N ASP A 171 31.15 10.05 18.12
CA ASP A 171 31.99 8.88 18.34
C ASP A 171 31.21 7.56 18.17
N LEU A 172 29.89 7.66 17.93
CA LEU A 172 29.00 6.51 17.75
C LEU A 172 29.30 5.73 16.45
N GLN A 173 30.06 6.31 15.51
CA GLN A 173 30.42 5.75 14.20
C GLN A 173 29.18 5.28 13.41
N LEU A 174 28.17 6.13 13.32
CA LEU A 174 27.02 5.88 12.47
C LEU A 174 27.44 5.84 10.98
N PRO A 175 26.78 5.02 10.14
CA PRO A 175 26.94 5.09 8.69
C PRO A 175 26.74 6.51 8.17
N LYS A 176 27.50 6.92 7.15
CA LYS A 176 27.46 8.29 6.61
C LYS A 176 26.08 8.69 6.08
N SER A 177 25.26 7.72 5.68
CA SER A 177 23.90 7.91 5.17
C SER A 177 22.84 8.08 6.27
N VAL A 178 23.19 7.95 7.56
CA VAL A 178 22.24 8.04 8.67
C VAL A 178 22.68 9.12 9.66
N ARG A 179 21.71 9.91 10.13
CA ARG A 179 21.89 10.87 11.23
C ARG A 179 20.82 10.68 12.28
N ILE A 180 21.17 11.01 13.53
CA ILE A 180 20.19 11.21 14.59
C ILE A 180 19.73 12.67 14.49
N GLY A 181 18.44 12.89 14.23
CA GLY A 181 17.83 14.21 14.13
C GLY A 181 17.43 14.79 15.48
N SER A 182 16.78 13.99 16.33
CA SER A 182 16.32 14.40 17.66
C SER A 182 16.44 13.28 18.67
N ILE A 183 16.57 13.68 19.94
CA ILE A 183 16.50 12.80 21.11
C ILE A 183 15.30 13.27 21.93
N LYS A 184 14.47 12.32 22.34
CA LYS A 184 13.40 12.50 23.32
C LYS A 184 13.68 11.64 24.54
N ARG A 185 13.83 12.30 25.68
CA ARG A 185 14.02 11.69 26.99
C ARG A 185 12.90 12.15 27.90
N GLU A 186 12.12 11.20 28.42
CA GLU A 186 10.91 11.48 29.18
C GLU A 186 9.99 12.43 28.36
N ASP A 187 9.64 13.60 28.91
CA ASP A 187 8.81 14.62 28.25
C ASP A 187 9.59 15.74 27.55
N ARG A 188 10.93 15.61 27.43
CA ARG A 188 11.77 16.59 26.75
C ARG A 188 12.25 16.06 25.40
N MET A 189 12.09 16.87 24.35
CA MET A 189 12.61 16.61 23.01
C MET A 189 13.54 17.75 22.60
N TRP A 190 14.69 17.42 22.00
CA TRP A 190 15.62 18.40 21.45
C TRP A 190 16.28 17.88 20.17
N ILE A 191 16.81 18.81 19.35
CA ILE A 191 17.61 18.49 18.17
C ILE A 191 18.95 17.97 18.63
N ALA A 192 19.34 16.81 18.09
CA ALA A 192 20.57 16.14 18.47
C ALA A 192 21.81 16.87 17.94
N THR A 193 22.81 17.01 18.79
CA THR A 193 24.12 17.61 18.52
C THR A 193 25.23 16.58 18.67
N ALA A 194 26.42 16.90 18.13
CA ALA A 194 27.57 15.99 18.16
C ALA A 194 28.01 15.56 19.58
N ASN A 195 27.71 16.36 20.59
CA ASN A 195 28.11 16.15 21.98
C ASN A 195 27.04 15.46 22.82
N ASP A 196 25.83 15.26 22.28
CA ASP A 196 24.77 14.54 22.97
C ASP A 196 25.14 13.07 23.17
N ARG A 197 24.54 12.45 24.18
CA ARG A 197 24.77 11.06 24.55
C ARG A 197 23.44 10.34 24.65
N LEU A 198 23.40 9.15 24.08
CA LEU A 198 22.22 8.28 24.17
C LEU A 198 22.20 7.59 25.53
N GLU A 199 21.04 7.65 26.17
CA GLU A 199 20.71 6.92 27.38
C GLU A 199 19.65 5.85 27.10
N VAL A 200 19.61 4.85 27.99
CA VAL A 200 18.61 3.78 27.90
C VAL A 200 17.22 4.38 28.01
N GLY A 201 16.33 3.97 27.11
CA GLY A 201 14.94 4.44 27.07
C GLY A 201 14.74 5.76 26.32
N ASP A 202 15.81 6.42 25.86
CA ASP A 202 15.71 7.53 24.92
C ASP A 202 14.97 7.06 23.66
N ARG A 203 14.11 7.93 23.13
CA ARG A 203 13.56 7.79 21.79
C ARG A 203 14.36 8.68 20.86
N VAL A 204 14.94 8.11 19.82
CA VAL A 204 15.79 8.83 18.88
C VAL A 204 15.21 8.77 17.49
N THR A 205 15.23 9.91 16.80
CA THR A 205 14.77 9.99 15.42
C THR A 205 15.96 9.80 14.48
N LEU A 206 15.97 8.70 13.74
CA LEU A 206 16.94 8.42 12.68
C LEU A 206 16.45 9.01 11.37
N ILE A 207 17.36 9.58 10.57
CA ILE A 207 17.09 10.13 9.25
C ILE A 207 18.17 9.61 8.30
N GLY A 208 17.79 8.97 7.20
CA GLY A 208 18.76 8.43 6.25
C GLY A 208 18.20 7.50 5.18
N ASP A 209 19.09 6.78 4.50
CA ASP A 209 18.69 5.76 3.53
C ASP A 209 17.93 4.62 4.22
N THR A 210 16.77 4.21 3.67
CA THR A 210 15.82 3.25 4.28
C THR A 210 16.50 2.00 4.84
N LYS A 211 17.28 1.29 4.02
CA LYS A 211 17.97 0.06 4.42
C LYS A 211 18.93 0.28 5.60
N THR A 212 19.68 1.39 5.56
CA THR A 212 20.68 1.69 6.59
C THR A 212 20.03 2.20 7.87
N VAL A 213 18.92 2.94 7.77
CA VAL A 213 18.10 3.33 8.92
C VAL A 213 17.59 2.08 9.65
N GLU A 214 17.10 1.08 8.93
CA GLU A 214 16.63 -0.18 9.52
C GLU A 214 17.76 -0.95 10.22
N GLU A 215 18.95 -1.04 9.63
CA GLU A 215 20.13 -1.67 10.26
C GLU A 215 20.57 -0.93 11.54
N VAL A 216 20.58 0.40 11.52
CA VAL A 216 20.95 1.22 12.69
C VAL A 216 19.88 1.13 13.78
N ALA A 217 18.61 1.16 13.40
CA ALA A 217 17.46 0.95 14.28
C ALA A 217 17.58 -0.38 15.02
N ASP A 218 17.79 -1.48 14.28
CA ASP A 218 17.96 -2.81 14.85
C ASP A 218 19.12 -2.88 15.86
N ASN A 219 20.21 -2.16 15.62
CA ASN A 219 21.34 -2.11 16.55
C ASN A 219 21.07 -1.30 17.82
N LEU A 220 20.24 -0.24 17.72
CA LEU A 220 19.83 0.59 18.85
C LEU A 220 18.75 -0.10 19.69
N GLU A 221 17.86 -0.84 19.05
CA GLU A 221 16.75 -1.58 19.67
C GLU A 221 17.14 -2.99 20.13
N ARG A 222 18.37 -3.44 19.85
CA ARG A 222 18.86 -4.81 20.13
C ARG A 222 18.40 -5.31 21.49
N ASP A 223 17.44 -6.23 21.50
CA ASP A 223 17.14 -7.05 22.67
C ASP A 223 17.82 -8.42 22.53
N ARG A 224 18.40 -8.92 23.63
CA ARG A 224 19.15 -10.20 23.65
C ARG A 224 18.25 -11.43 23.47
N HIS A 225 16.94 -11.26 23.41
CA HIS A 225 16.02 -12.34 23.08
C HIS A 225 16.10 -12.60 21.58
N LYS A 226 16.49 -13.82 21.19
CA LYS A 226 16.35 -14.34 19.80
C LYS A 226 15.02 -13.80 19.26
N LYS A 227 15.05 -12.95 18.22
CA LYS A 227 13.85 -12.38 17.60
C LYS A 227 12.92 -13.54 17.27
N GLN A 228 11.96 -13.81 18.15
CA GLN A 228 10.86 -14.71 17.84
C GLN A 228 10.18 -14.09 16.63
N LYS A 229 9.86 -14.90 15.62
CA LYS A 229 9.19 -14.39 14.42
C LYS A 229 7.97 -13.59 14.88
N GLN A 230 7.83 -12.37 14.38
CA GLN A 230 6.68 -11.54 14.70
C GLN A 230 5.44 -12.24 14.13
N GLY A 231 4.50 -12.57 15.00
CA GLY A 231 3.26 -13.25 14.66
C GLY A 231 2.29 -12.27 14.01
N VAL A 232 1.91 -12.53 12.77
CA VAL A 232 0.94 -11.74 12.01
C VAL A 232 -0.24 -12.63 11.66
N VAL A 233 -1.43 -12.24 12.12
CA VAL A 233 -2.69 -12.90 11.73
C VAL A 233 -3.40 -12.01 10.72
N ILE A 234 -3.77 -12.58 9.59
CA ILE A 234 -4.55 -11.93 8.54
C ILE A 234 -5.93 -12.59 8.51
N ALA A 235 -6.97 -11.84 8.83
CA ALA A 235 -8.35 -12.27 8.71
C ALA A 235 -8.88 -11.91 7.32
N GLY A 236 -9.17 -12.91 6.50
CA GLY A 236 -9.56 -12.76 5.10
C GLY A 236 -8.39 -13.02 4.14
N GLY A 237 -8.55 -14.03 3.29
CA GLY A 237 -7.59 -14.48 2.29
C GLY A 237 -7.90 -14.00 0.87
N GLY A 238 -8.72 -12.95 0.72
CA GLY A 238 -8.98 -12.27 -0.55
C GLY A 238 -7.71 -11.67 -1.19
N GLU A 239 -7.83 -10.83 -2.22
CA GLU A 239 -6.64 -10.32 -2.93
C GLU A 239 -5.75 -9.46 -2.02
N THR A 240 -6.32 -8.63 -1.14
CA THR A 240 -5.54 -7.85 -0.15
C THR A 240 -4.78 -8.74 0.81
N GLY A 241 -5.45 -9.74 1.41
CA GLY A 241 -4.82 -10.70 2.34
C GLY A 241 -3.74 -11.54 1.67
N TYR A 242 -4.00 -12.02 0.44
CA TYR A 242 -3.02 -12.74 -0.38
C TYR A 242 -1.77 -11.91 -0.65
N HIS A 243 -1.95 -10.67 -1.13
CA HIS A 243 -0.82 -9.79 -1.42
C HIS A 243 -0.06 -9.38 -0.16
N LEU A 244 -0.75 -9.19 0.97
CA LEU A 244 -0.13 -8.86 2.25
C LEU A 244 0.73 -10.03 2.75
N ALA A 245 0.20 -11.24 2.75
CA ALA A 245 0.93 -12.43 3.14
C ALA A 245 2.18 -12.64 2.26
N ARG A 246 2.04 -12.45 0.95
CA ARG A 246 3.17 -12.50 0.01
C ARG A 246 4.20 -11.41 0.27
N ALA A 247 3.76 -10.20 0.61
CA ALA A 247 4.65 -9.10 0.95
C ALA A 247 5.37 -9.31 2.29
N LEU A 248 4.84 -10.15 3.17
CA LEU A 248 5.43 -10.53 4.46
C LEU A 248 6.15 -11.90 4.41
N ASP A 249 6.43 -12.43 3.21
CA ASP A 249 7.14 -13.69 3.00
C ASP A 249 8.65 -13.53 3.28
N GLU A 250 8.97 -13.21 4.53
CA GLU A 250 10.31 -13.00 5.05
C GLU A 250 10.50 -13.78 6.36
N ASP A 251 11.73 -14.24 6.63
CA ASP A 251 12.04 -15.09 7.78
C ASP A 251 11.68 -14.49 9.16
N ARG A 252 11.54 -13.16 9.23
CA ARG A 252 11.19 -12.42 10.44
C ARG A 252 9.70 -12.48 10.81
N PHE A 253 8.82 -12.91 9.91
CA PHE A 253 7.37 -12.97 10.15
C PHE A 253 6.88 -14.41 10.22
N LYS A 254 5.92 -14.67 11.10
CA LYS A 254 5.09 -15.88 11.08
C LYS A 254 3.67 -15.47 10.71
N VAL A 255 3.28 -15.73 9.47
CA VAL A 255 1.97 -15.33 8.94
C VAL A 255 0.98 -16.48 9.08
N VAL A 256 -0.18 -16.19 9.67
CA VAL A 256 -1.36 -17.06 9.72
C VAL A 256 -2.50 -16.37 8.97
N ILE A 257 -3.14 -17.06 8.04
CA ILE A 257 -4.29 -16.54 7.29
C ILE A 257 -5.54 -17.30 7.72
N LEU A 258 -6.56 -16.58 8.14
CA LEU A 258 -7.90 -17.12 8.39
C LEU A 258 -8.76 -16.84 7.15
N GLU A 259 -9.27 -17.90 6.52
CA GLU A 259 -10.11 -17.79 5.32
C GLU A 259 -11.30 -18.74 5.45
N ASP A 260 -12.51 -18.27 5.12
CA ASP A 260 -13.74 -19.05 5.27
C ASP A 260 -14.06 -19.90 4.04
N SER A 261 -13.54 -19.54 2.87
CA SER A 261 -13.71 -20.35 1.66
C SER A 261 -12.66 -21.46 1.60
N GLU A 262 -13.12 -22.71 1.68
CA GLU A 262 -12.28 -23.90 1.48
C GLU A 262 -11.50 -23.85 0.15
N GLN A 263 -12.18 -23.48 -0.95
CA GLN A 263 -11.55 -23.35 -2.27
C GLN A 263 -10.44 -22.28 -2.27
N ARG A 264 -10.65 -21.17 -1.56
CA ARG A 264 -9.65 -20.12 -1.44
C ARG A 264 -8.49 -20.57 -0.55
N CYS A 265 -8.74 -21.31 0.52
CA CYS A 265 -7.71 -21.90 1.37
C CYS A 265 -6.74 -22.78 0.57
N GLU A 266 -7.26 -23.66 -0.30
CA GLU A 266 -6.45 -24.51 -1.17
C GLU A 266 -5.56 -23.69 -2.12
N PHE A 267 -6.12 -22.64 -2.72
CA PHE A 267 -5.38 -21.72 -3.57
C PHE A 267 -4.24 -21.04 -2.82
N LEU A 268 -4.52 -20.51 -1.63
CA LEU A 268 -3.55 -19.81 -0.79
C LEU A 268 -2.42 -20.74 -0.33
N ALA A 269 -2.75 -21.93 0.16
CA ALA A 269 -1.77 -22.92 0.62
C ALA A 269 -0.79 -23.32 -0.50
N LYS A 270 -1.27 -23.38 -1.75
CA LYS A 270 -0.42 -23.65 -2.92
C LYS A 270 0.48 -22.48 -3.30
N LYS A 271 -0.01 -21.24 -3.14
CA LYS A 271 0.69 -20.02 -3.58
C LYS A 271 1.58 -19.38 -2.51
N LEU A 272 1.37 -19.71 -1.23
CA LEU A 272 2.04 -19.13 -0.06
C LEU A 272 2.64 -20.24 0.82
N PRO A 273 3.75 -20.87 0.41
CA PRO A 273 4.31 -22.03 1.12
C PRO A 273 4.83 -21.72 2.53
N ASN A 274 5.06 -20.45 2.85
CA ASN A 274 5.60 -19.99 4.13
C ASN A 274 4.54 -19.41 5.08
N ALA A 275 3.26 -19.42 4.67
CA ALA A 275 2.14 -18.97 5.51
C ALA A 275 1.29 -20.17 5.96
N ASP A 276 0.85 -20.14 7.22
CA ASP A 276 -0.11 -21.11 7.74
C ASP A 276 -1.52 -20.67 7.29
N VAL A 277 -2.20 -21.48 6.46
CA VAL A 277 -3.57 -21.19 6.01
C VAL A 277 -4.56 -22.02 6.81
N VAL A 278 -5.51 -21.35 7.45
CA VAL A 278 -6.51 -21.95 8.33
C VAL A 278 -7.90 -21.65 7.78
N HIS A 279 -8.67 -22.72 7.55
CA HIS A 279 -10.07 -22.61 7.15
C HIS A 279 -10.91 -22.20 8.36
N ALA A 280 -11.21 -20.92 8.51
CA ALA A 280 -11.93 -20.37 9.65
C ALA A 280 -12.59 -19.02 9.34
N ASP A 281 -13.85 -18.89 9.76
CA ASP A 281 -14.55 -17.62 9.82
C ASP A 281 -13.96 -16.74 10.94
N ALA A 282 -13.35 -15.63 10.54
CA ALA A 282 -12.71 -14.68 11.46
C ALA A 282 -13.71 -13.82 12.24
N THR A 283 -15.00 -13.83 11.88
CA THR A 283 -16.07 -13.13 12.62
C THR A 283 -16.50 -13.92 13.87
N LEU A 284 -16.19 -15.22 13.92
CA LEU A 284 -16.57 -16.10 15.02
C LEU A 284 -15.49 -16.12 16.10
N ARG A 285 -15.80 -15.51 17.25
CA ARG A 285 -14.88 -15.41 18.39
C ARG A 285 -14.24 -16.75 18.82
N HIS A 286 -15.01 -17.85 18.85
CA HIS A 286 -14.47 -19.15 19.28
C HIS A 286 -13.36 -19.65 18.33
N ARG A 287 -13.45 -19.35 17.03
CA ARG A 287 -12.42 -19.68 16.04
C ARG A 287 -11.14 -18.88 16.29
N LEU A 288 -11.27 -17.59 16.60
CA LEU A 288 -10.13 -16.74 16.96
C LEU A 288 -9.41 -17.23 18.24
N GLU A 289 -10.18 -17.74 19.21
CA GLU A 289 -9.63 -18.31 20.45
C GLU A 289 -8.90 -19.64 20.20
N GLU A 290 -9.48 -20.54 19.38
CA GLU A 290 -8.87 -21.81 18.95
C GLU A 290 -7.50 -21.58 18.27
N GLU A 291 -7.45 -20.63 17.33
CA GLU A 291 -6.23 -20.28 16.60
C GLU A 291 -5.28 -19.37 17.37
N ARG A 292 -5.60 -19.08 18.64
CA ARG A 292 -4.78 -18.27 19.56
C ARG A 292 -4.43 -16.90 18.98
N VAL A 293 -5.35 -16.28 18.24
CA VAL A 293 -5.16 -14.97 17.59
C VAL A 293 -4.75 -13.90 18.60
N GLY A 294 -5.22 -13.98 19.85
CA GLY A 294 -4.83 -13.08 20.93
C GLY A 294 -3.35 -13.14 21.36
N LYS A 295 -2.55 -14.04 20.78
CA LYS A 295 -1.09 -14.10 20.98
C LYS A 295 -0.30 -13.50 19.81
N ALA A 296 -0.98 -13.06 18.75
CA ALA A 296 -0.32 -12.41 17.62
C ALA A 296 0.17 -11.01 18.00
N ASP A 297 1.29 -10.60 17.41
CA ASP A 297 1.82 -9.25 17.58
C ASP A 297 1.03 -8.24 16.72
N VAL A 298 0.53 -8.70 15.57
CA VAL A 298 -0.30 -7.91 14.66
C VAL A 298 -1.50 -8.73 14.19
N PHE A 299 -2.67 -8.11 14.20
CA PHE A 299 -3.88 -8.61 13.56
C PHE A 299 -4.31 -7.63 12.46
N VAL A 300 -4.59 -8.15 11.26
CA VAL A 300 -5.07 -7.36 10.13
C VAL A 300 -6.38 -7.94 9.64
N ALA A 301 -7.44 -7.13 9.70
CA ALA A 301 -8.72 -7.45 9.08
C ALA A 301 -8.70 -7.03 7.60
N CYS A 302 -8.68 -8.02 6.71
CA CYS A 302 -8.75 -7.88 5.26
C CYS A 302 -10.06 -8.49 4.73
N THR A 303 -11.14 -8.38 5.51
CA THR A 303 -12.48 -8.81 5.11
C THR A 303 -13.05 -7.78 4.13
N GLY A 304 -13.85 -8.24 3.17
CA GLY A 304 -14.47 -7.36 2.15
C GLY A 304 -15.69 -6.59 2.66
N ASP A 305 -15.93 -6.59 3.96
CA ASP A 305 -17.07 -5.95 4.65
C ASP A 305 -16.52 -5.17 5.85
N ASP A 306 -17.00 -3.94 6.01
CA ASP A 306 -16.55 -2.94 7.00
C ASP A 306 -17.37 -3.00 8.30
#